data_AF-A0A7Y9NL09-F1
#
_entry.id   AF-A0A7Y9NL09-F1
#
_cell.length_a   1.000
_cell.length_b   1.000
_cell.length_c   1.000
_cell.angle_alpha   90.00
_cell.angle_beta   90.00
_cell.angle_gamma   90.00
#
_symmetry.space_group_name_H-M   'P 1'
#
loop_
_entity.id
_entity.type
_entity.pdbx_description
1 polymer ?
#
loop_
_entity_poly.entity_id
_entity_poly.type
_entity_poly.pdbx_seq_one_letter_code
_entity_poly.pdbx_strand_id
1 'polypeptide(L)'
;MDTLQYGEIRNDIVALLQAARTASARSVNALMTAAYWEIGRRIVESEQQGQERAEYGEALIKQLAEDLEPRFGRGFGWRNLTQMRAFFLA
;
A
#
# COMPACT_ATOMS: atom_id res chain seq x y z
N MET A 1 -35.42 26.19 -16.40
CA MET A 1 -35.01 24.91 -15.79
C MET A 1 -35.78 24.80 -14.49
N ASP A 2 -36.62 23.79 -14.34
CA ASP A 2 -37.41 23.61 -13.11
C ASP A 2 -36.46 23.26 -11.94
N THR A 3 -36.72 23.78 -10.74
CA THR A 3 -35.82 23.58 -9.58
C THR A 3 -35.74 22.12 -9.15
N LEU A 4 -36.80 21.35 -9.39
CA LEU A 4 -36.86 19.91 -9.21
C LEU A 4 -35.89 19.18 -10.15
N GLN A 5 -35.90 19.53 -11.44
CA GLN A 5 -35.03 18.92 -12.45
C GLN A 5 -33.55 19.19 -12.19
N TYR A 6 -33.22 20.39 -11.69
CA TYR A 6 -31.85 20.70 -11.29
C TYR A 6 -31.41 19.88 -10.05
N GLY A 7 -32.31 19.69 -9.08
CA GLY A 7 -32.05 18.88 -7.89
C GLY A 7 -31.73 17.43 -8.21
N GLU A 8 -32.47 16.84 -9.15
CA GLU A 8 -32.25 15.48 -9.65
C GLU A 8 -30.88 15.35 -10.33
N ILE A 9 -30.59 16.20 -11.33
CA ILE A 9 -29.30 16.19 -12.04
C ILE A 9 -28.12 16.35 -11.07
N ARG A 10 -28.24 17.27 -10.09
CA ARG A 10 -27.21 17.45 -9.07
C ARG A 10 -27.00 16.19 -8.24
N ASN A 11 -28.06 15.51 -7.82
CA ASN A 11 -27.97 14.29 -7.03
C ASN A 11 -27.34 13.15 -7.83
N ASP A 12 -27.70 13.00 -9.11
CA ASP A 12 -27.12 12.01 -10.01
C ASP A 12 -25.61 12.24 -10.20
N ILE A 13 -25.19 13.50 -10.39
CA ILE A 13 -23.77 13.88 -10.48
C ILE A 13 -23.05 13.54 -9.16
N VAL A 14 -23.65 13.85 -8.01
CA VAL A 14 -23.06 13.51 -6.71
C VAL A 14 -22.90 12.00 -6.55
N ALA A 15 -23.93 11.22 -6.89
CA ALA A 15 -23.88 9.76 -6.81
C ALA A 15 -22.80 9.18 -7.73
N LEU A 16 -22.69 9.68 -8.96
CA LEU A 16 -21.64 9.30 -9.91
C LEU A 16 -20.23 9.58 -9.35
N LEU A 17 -20.02 10.78 -8.79
CA LEU A 17 -18.73 11.17 -8.21
C LEU A 17 -18.38 10.33 -6.98
N GLN A 18 -19.35 9.99 -6.14
CA GLN A 18 -19.15 9.11 -4.99
C GLN A 18 -18.77 7.69 -5.44
N ALA A 19 -19.52 7.13 -6.40
CA ALA A 19 -19.22 5.82 -6.95
C ALA A 19 -17.81 5.76 -7.57
N ALA A 20 -17.43 6.77 -8.35
CA ALA A 20 -16.10 6.88 -8.94
C ALA A 20 -15.00 6.94 -7.86
N ARG A 21 -15.16 7.77 -6.82
CA ARG A 21 -14.21 7.85 -5.71
C ARG A 21 -14.05 6.52 -4.97
N THR A 22 -15.16 5.84 -4.69
CA THR A 22 -15.13 4.53 -4.03
C THR A 22 -14.44 3.48 -4.89
N ALA A 23 -14.75 3.44 -6.19
CA ALA A 23 -14.11 2.51 -7.11
C ALA A 23 -12.59 2.76 -7.21
N SER A 24 -12.17 4.02 -7.34
CA SER A 24 -10.75 4.38 -7.36
C SER A 24 -10.03 3.99 -6.08
N ALA A 25 -10.62 4.29 -4.91
CA ALA A 25 -10.04 3.92 -3.63
C ALA A 25 -9.88 2.39 -3.48
N ARG A 26 -10.88 1.61 -3.91
CA ARG A 26 -10.82 0.14 -3.90
C ARG A 26 -9.71 -0.39 -4.81
N SER A 27 -9.59 0.15 -6.03
CA SER A 27 -8.56 -0.24 -6.98
C SER A 27 -7.15 0.05 -6.44
N VAL A 28 -6.94 1.27 -5.92
CA VAL A 28 -5.67 1.66 -5.29
C VAL A 28 -5.36 0.76 -4.10
N ASN A 29 -6.33 0.50 -3.21
CA ASN A 29 -6.10 -0.36 -2.06
C ASN A 29 -5.70 -1.79 -2.47
N ALA A 30 -6.38 -2.38 -3.46
CA ALA A 30 -6.04 -3.71 -3.96
C ALA A 30 -4.62 -3.76 -4.53
N LEU A 31 -4.24 -2.77 -5.34
CA LEU A 31 -2.88 -2.67 -5.90
C LEU A 31 -1.81 -2.48 -4.82
N MET A 32 -2.07 -1.61 -3.84
CA MET A 32 -1.13 -1.36 -2.74
C MET A 32 -0.98 -2.58 -1.84
N THR A 33 -2.07 -3.29 -1.53
CA THR A 33 -2.01 -4.54 -0.77
C THR A 33 -1.16 -5.60 -1.48
N ALA A 34 -1.35 -5.76 -2.80
CA ALA A 34 -0.53 -6.67 -3.59
C ALA A 34 0.95 -6.26 -3.60
N ALA A 35 1.23 -4.96 -3.76
CA ALA A 35 2.60 -4.43 -3.73
C ALA A 35 3.29 -4.66 -2.37
N TYR A 36 2.58 -4.43 -1.27
CA TYR A 36 3.11 -4.66 0.08
C TYR A 36 3.42 -6.13 0.35
N TRP A 37 2.55 -7.05 -0.10
CA TRP A 37 2.82 -8.49 -0.03
C TRP A 37 4.07 -8.87 -0.84
N GLU A 38 4.18 -8.36 -2.07
CA GLU A 38 5.30 -8.62 -2.97
C GLU A 38 6.64 -8.05 -2.44
N ILE A 39 6.61 -6.90 -1.75
CA ILE A 39 7.77 -6.38 -1.03
C ILE A 39 8.17 -7.34 0.09
N GLY A 40 7.22 -7.84 0.87
CA GLY A 40 7.45 -8.84 1.91
C GLY A 40 8.13 -10.09 1.36
N ARG A 41 7.63 -10.62 0.24
CA ARG A 41 8.22 -11.77 -0.48
C ARG A 41 9.70 -11.52 -0.82
N ARG A 42 9.99 -10.36 -1.43
CA ARG A 42 11.37 -10.00 -1.83
C ARG A 42 12.32 -9.87 -0.66
N ILE A 43 11.85 -9.33 0.48
CA ILE A 43 12.64 -9.27 1.71
C ILE A 43 12.98 -10.70 2.18
N VAL A 44 11.99 -11.58 2.28
CA VAL A 44 12.21 -12.97 2.74
C VAL A 44 13.11 -13.76 1.80
N GLU A 45 12.93 -13.64 0.49
CA GLU A 45 13.80 -14.30 -0.49
C GLU A 45 15.24 -13.81 -0.41
N SER A 46 15.43 -12.51 -0.15
CA SER A 46 16.78 -11.94 0.03
C SER A 46 17.44 -12.45 1.32
N GLU A 47 16.68 -12.58 2.41
CA GLU A 47 17.17 -13.18 3.67
C GLU A 47 17.58 -14.65 3.51
N GLN A 48 16.81 -15.43 2.74
CA GLN A 48 17.10 -16.84 2.47
C GLN A 48 18.36 -17.01 1.61
N GLN A 49 18.57 -16.14 0.62
CA GLN A 49 19.80 -16.11 -0.18
C GLN A 49 21.03 -15.68 0.64
N GLY A 50 20.81 -14.94 1.74
CA GLY A 50 21.82 -14.55 2.72
C GLY A 50 22.10 -15.56 3.85
N GLN A 51 21.47 -16.74 3.84
CA GLN A 51 21.63 -17.83 4.81
C GLN A 51 21.24 -17.52 6.28
N GLU A 52 20.03 -17.00 6.51
CA GLU A 52 19.30 -17.03 7.80
C GLU A 52 20.12 -16.68 9.06
N ARG A 53 20.63 -15.44 9.13
CA ARG A 53 20.93 -14.81 10.43
C ARG A 53 19.85 -13.79 10.74
N ALA A 54 19.24 -13.89 11.92
CA ALA A 54 18.26 -12.90 12.39
C ALA A 54 18.84 -11.46 12.32
N GLU A 55 20.13 -11.32 12.62
CA GLU A 55 20.88 -10.06 12.51
C GLU A 55 20.95 -9.53 11.06
N TYR A 56 21.03 -10.41 10.05
CA TYR A 56 21.08 -9.99 8.64
C TYR A 56 19.73 -9.46 8.16
N GLY A 57 18.63 -10.12 8.51
CA GLY A 57 17.28 -9.66 8.15
C GLY A 57 16.95 -8.31 8.78
N GLU A 58 17.32 -8.11 10.05
CA GLU A 58 17.13 -6.81 10.71
C GLU A 58 17.95 -5.69 10.06
N ALA A 59 19.22 -5.97 9.71
CA ALA A 59 20.07 -5.02 9.01
C ALA A 59 19.53 -4.66 7.62
N LEU A 60 19.02 -5.65 6.87
CA LEU A 60 18.42 -5.44 5.56
C LEU A 60 17.19 -4.52 5.64
N ILE A 61 16.26 -4.79 6.55
CA ILE A 61 15.06 -3.96 6.72
C ILE A 61 15.42 -2.53 7.12
N LYS A 62 16.42 -2.37 8.00
CA LYS A 62 16.90 -1.04 8.40
C LYS A 62 17.46 -0.25 7.22
N GLN A 63 18.31 -0.88 6.42
CA GLN A 63 18.87 -0.25 5.21
C GLN A 63 17.77 0.12 4.22
N LEU A 64 16.82 -0.78 3.96
CA LEU A 64 15.68 -0.50 3.09
C LEU A 64 14.84 0.68 3.60
N ALA A 65 14.64 0.81 4.91
CA ALA A 65 13.92 1.93 5.49
C ALA A 65 14.64 3.26 5.25
N GLU A 66 15.96 3.29 5.49
CA GLU A 66 16.80 4.47 5.27
C GLU A 66 16.76 4.92 3.79
N ASP A 67 16.70 3.98 2.85
CA ASP A 67 16.67 4.27 1.41
C ASP A 67 15.27 4.64 0.89
N LEU A 68 14.21 3.98 1.39
CA LEU A 68 12.86 4.08 0.82
C LEU A 68 11.99 5.13 1.51
N GLU A 69 12.11 5.32 2.83
CA GLU A 69 11.28 6.28 3.57
C GLU A 69 11.43 7.73 3.07
N PRO A 70 12.64 8.25 2.75
CA PRO A 70 12.76 9.60 2.17
C PRO A 70 12.11 9.75 0.80
N ARG A 71 12.01 8.65 0.04
CA ARG A 71 11.53 8.65 -1.36
C ARG A 71 10.02 8.45 -1.45
N PHE A 72 9.47 7.59 -0.59
CA PHE A 72 8.09 7.14 -0.67
C PHE A 72 7.28 7.45 0.59
N GLY A 73 7.92 8.08 1.59
CA GLY A 73 7.32 8.52 2.83
C GLY A 73 7.21 7.41 3.89
N ARG A 74 6.58 7.77 5.00
CA ARG A 74 6.47 6.96 6.23
C ARG A 74 5.90 5.54 6.00
N GLY A 75 5.19 5.30 4.90
CA GLY A 75 4.70 3.98 4.50
C GLY A 75 5.81 2.95 4.25
N PHE A 76 7.05 3.39 4.08
CA PHE A 76 8.21 2.54 3.78
C PHE A 76 9.32 2.61 4.85
N GLY A 77 8.99 3.11 6.04
CA GLY A 77 9.91 3.06 7.18
C GLY A 77 10.02 1.65 7.78
N TRP A 78 10.97 1.49 8.70
CA TRP A 78 11.35 0.19 9.30
C TRP A 78 10.16 -0.63 9.79
N ARG A 79 9.25 -0.02 10.56
CA ARG A 79 8.05 -0.69 11.09
C ARG A 79 7.15 -1.24 9.99
N ASN A 80 6.98 -0.50 8.88
CA ASN A 80 6.09 -0.92 7.81
C ASN A 80 6.73 -2.02 6.96
N LEU A 81 8.04 -1.95 6.71
CA LEU A 81 8.77 -3.02 6.02
C LEU A 81 8.79 -4.32 6.83
N THR A 82 8.95 -4.25 8.16
CA THR A 82 8.82 -5.43 9.04
C THR A 82 7.41 -6.03 8.96
N GLN A 83 6.37 -5.20 8.90
CA GLN A 83 4.99 -5.68 8.72
C GLN A 83 4.76 -6.29 7.33
N MET A 84 5.33 -5.73 6.27
CA MET A 84 5.25 -6.30 4.91
C MET A 84 5.91 -7.69 4.87
N ARG A 85 7.09 -7.83 5.48
CA ARG A 85 7.75 -9.13 5.66
C ARG A 85 6.86 -10.12 6.42
N ALA A 86 6.29 -9.71 7.56
CA ALA A 86 5.40 -10.56 8.33
C ALA A 86 4.12 -10.93 7.55
N PHE A 87 3.58 -10.02 6.74
CA PHE A 87 2.41 -10.25 5.92
C PHE A 87 2.64 -11.34 4.86
N PHE A 88 3.85 -11.42 4.29
CA PHE A 88 4.19 -12.51 3.39
C PHE A 88 4.32 -13.88 4.10
N LEU A 89 4.77 -13.88 5.36
CA LEU A 89 4.98 -15.10 6.15
C LEU A 89 3.72 -15.64 6.85
N ALA A 90 2.63 -14.86 6.88
CA ALA A 90 1.37 -15.19 7.54
C ALA A 90 0.48 -16.09 6.66
#